data_AF-X0XKS5-F1
#
_entry.id   AF-X0XKS5-F1
#
_cell.length_a   1.000
_cell.length_b   1.000
_cell.length_c   1.000
_cell.angle_alpha   90.00
_cell.angle_beta   90.00
_cell.angle_gamma   90.00
#
_symmetry.space_group_name_H-M   'P 1'
#
loop_
_entity.id
_entity.type
_entity.pdbx_description
1 polymer ?
#
loop_
_entity_poly.entity_id
_entity_poly.type
_entity_poly.pdbx_seq_one_letter_code
_entity_poly.pdbx_strand_id
1 'polypeptide(L)'
;QALSTAPKEIMICDREGEPAMRLAPGCIYFGTGSDTTWVVDPETGERRRTDLDSIRMTTRLTDALPNLDFAMSMGTAPEIAPELADQHHFAAMVESTTKPIMFTVQSERAAQDIAAMCGAVCGDADAFRERPFAMLYAMPTAPLYHTAEALSALLVCADAGIPAVYSSAPQYGATGPITIAGSLVVANAEMLSGLVIQQLHRPGAPF
;
A
#
# COMPACT_ATOMS: atom_id res chain seq x y z
N GLN A 1 4.96 -22.69 9.97
CA GLN A 1 5.47 -21.78 11.01
C GLN A 1 5.11 -20.32 10.71
N ALA A 2 5.54 -19.72 9.59
CA ALA A 2 5.18 -18.33 9.28
C ALA A 2 3.65 -18.06 9.26
N LEU A 3 2.86 -18.98 8.68
CA LEU A 3 1.40 -18.89 8.69
C LEU A 3 0.77 -18.89 10.09
N SER A 4 1.45 -19.44 11.11
CA SER A 4 0.93 -19.44 12.48
C SER A 4 1.31 -18.20 13.28
N THR A 5 2.37 -17.49 12.87
CA THR A 5 2.78 -16.23 13.51
C THR A 5 2.08 -15.02 12.91
N ALA A 6 1.73 -15.07 11.62
CA ALA A 6 0.97 -14.00 10.95
C ALA A 6 -0.42 -13.82 11.61
N PRO A 7 -0.83 -12.58 11.94
CA PRO A 7 -2.16 -12.28 12.43
C PRO A 7 -3.27 -12.79 11.49
N LYS A 8 -4.43 -13.16 12.05
CA LYS A 8 -5.61 -13.58 11.26
C LYS A 8 -6.63 -12.47 11.06
N GLU A 9 -6.47 -11.41 11.84
CA GLU A 9 -7.31 -10.23 11.82
C GLU A 9 -6.41 -9.03 12.12
N ILE A 10 -6.57 -7.97 11.35
CA ILE A 10 -5.86 -6.71 11.51
C ILE A 10 -6.91 -5.59 11.51
N MET A 11 -6.91 -4.75 12.54
CA MET A 11 -7.73 -3.54 12.56
C MET A 11 -6.94 -2.39 11.97
N ILE A 12 -7.53 -1.72 11.00
CA ILE A 12 -7.04 -0.48 10.40
C ILE A 12 -7.98 0.62 10.86
N CYS A 13 -7.38 1.70 11.35
CA CYS A 13 -8.09 2.88 11.80
C CYS A 13 -8.10 3.96 10.71
N ASP A 14 -8.98 4.93 10.85
CA ASP A 14 -8.83 6.20 10.15
C ASP A 14 -7.71 7.03 10.79
N ARG A 15 -7.39 8.18 10.21
CA ARG A 15 -6.33 9.09 10.70
C ARG A 15 -6.64 9.69 12.08
N GLU A 16 -7.91 9.75 12.47
CA GLU A 16 -8.33 10.18 13.81
C GLU A 16 -8.24 9.04 14.84
N GLY A 17 -7.98 7.83 14.33
CA GLY A 17 -7.77 6.60 15.07
C GLY A 17 -9.03 5.77 15.25
N GLU A 18 -10.17 6.14 14.69
CA GLU A 18 -11.39 5.37 14.83
C GLU A 18 -11.34 4.09 13.97
N PRO A 19 -11.86 2.94 14.44
CA PRO A 19 -11.88 1.71 13.66
C PRO A 19 -12.58 1.89 12.31
N ALA A 20 -11.87 1.64 11.21
CA ALA A 20 -12.38 1.87 9.86
C ALA A 20 -12.49 0.57 9.04
N MET A 21 -11.43 -0.26 9.05
CA MET A 21 -11.40 -1.51 8.29
C MET A 21 -10.88 -2.66 9.14
N ARG A 22 -11.67 -3.73 9.23
CA ARG A 22 -11.33 -4.98 9.90
C ARG A 22 -10.92 -6.00 8.85
N LEU A 23 -9.62 -6.13 8.61
CA LEU A 23 -9.06 -7.07 7.65
C LEU A 23 -9.17 -8.49 8.21
N ALA A 24 -10.28 -9.16 7.88
CA ALA A 24 -10.60 -10.50 8.34
C ALA A 24 -11.40 -11.26 7.27
N PRO A 25 -11.43 -12.60 7.32
CA PRO A 25 -12.23 -13.40 6.39
C PRO A 25 -13.69 -12.94 6.32
N GLY A 26 -14.19 -12.70 5.12
CA GLY A 26 -15.57 -12.27 4.87
C GLY A 26 -15.80 -10.75 4.93
N CYS A 27 -14.79 -9.96 5.28
CA CYS A 27 -14.86 -8.49 5.20
C CYS A 27 -14.33 -8.04 3.83
N ILE A 28 -15.04 -7.12 3.17
CA ILE A 28 -14.71 -6.62 1.82
C ILE A 28 -14.66 -5.10 1.91
N TYR A 29 -13.61 -4.52 1.31
CA TYR A 29 -13.36 -3.09 1.29
C TYR A 29 -13.01 -2.65 -0.12
N PHE A 30 -13.39 -1.44 -0.47
CA PHE A 30 -13.15 -0.82 -1.77
C PHE A 30 -12.28 0.41 -1.60
N GLY A 31 -11.39 0.65 -2.54
CA GLY A 31 -10.58 1.85 -2.57
C GLY A 31 -10.10 2.13 -3.97
N THR A 32 -9.38 3.23 -4.11
CA THR A 32 -8.82 3.63 -5.38
C THR A 32 -7.53 2.86 -5.71
N GLY A 33 -7.02 2.99 -6.95
CA GLY A 33 -5.74 2.41 -7.36
C GLY A 33 -4.55 3.34 -7.16
N SER A 34 -3.33 2.84 -7.33
CA SER A 34 -2.11 3.65 -7.17
C SER A 34 -1.54 4.18 -8.50
N ASP A 35 -0.73 5.23 -8.38
CA ASP A 35 0.39 5.58 -9.27
C ASP A 35 0.07 5.67 -10.77
N THR A 36 -1.12 6.16 -11.11
CA THR A 36 -1.45 6.44 -12.52
C THR A 36 -0.57 7.59 -13.03
N THR A 37 0.04 7.41 -14.20
CA THR A 37 0.93 8.43 -14.79
C THR A 37 0.19 9.45 -15.67
N TRP A 38 -1.11 9.23 -15.86
CA TRP A 38 -2.01 10.05 -16.65
C TRP A 38 -3.39 10.08 -16.00
N VAL A 39 -4.06 11.22 -16.12
CA VAL A 39 -5.43 11.44 -15.67
C VAL A 39 -6.23 12.07 -16.80
N VAL A 40 -7.53 11.77 -16.84
CA VAL A 40 -8.48 12.50 -17.70
C VAL A 40 -9.10 13.58 -16.83
N ASP A 41 -8.92 14.83 -17.23
CA ASP A 41 -9.50 15.97 -16.55
C ASP A 41 -11.04 15.90 -16.61
N PRO A 42 -11.75 15.92 -15.47
CA PRO A 42 -13.20 15.76 -15.46
C PRO A 42 -13.95 16.98 -16.01
N GLU A 43 -13.33 18.16 -16.06
CA GLU A 43 -13.95 19.38 -16.58
C GLU A 43 -13.75 19.50 -18.09
N THR A 44 -12.54 19.24 -18.58
CA THR A 44 -12.20 19.42 -20.00
C THR A 44 -12.31 18.13 -20.83
N GLY A 45 -12.25 16.97 -20.18
CA GLY A 45 -12.16 15.66 -20.84
C GLY A 45 -10.79 15.37 -21.46
N GLU A 46 -9.80 16.26 -21.30
CA GLU A 46 -8.47 16.07 -21.87
C GLU A 46 -7.61 15.14 -21.02
N ARG A 47 -6.79 14.32 -21.69
CA ARG A 47 -5.82 13.47 -21.03
C ARG A 47 -4.52 14.25 -20.78
N ARG A 48 -4.13 14.37 -19.51
CA ARG A 48 -2.89 15.06 -19.08
C ARG A 48 -2.06 14.19 -18.14
N ARG A 49 -0.80 14.59 -17.93
CA ARG A 49 0.04 13.99 -16.89
C ARG A 49 -0.55 14.29 -15.51
N THR A 50 -0.41 13.33 -14.61
CA THR A 50 -0.66 13.53 -13.19
C THR A 50 0.42 14.42 -12.59
N ASP A 51 0.06 15.06 -11.48
CA ASP A 51 0.85 15.97 -10.65
C ASP A 51 0.39 15.78 -9.19
N LEU A 52 1.05 16.46 -8.25
CA LEU A 52 0.70 16.38 -6.84
C LEU A 52 -0.74 16.84 -6.57
N ASP A 53 -1.23 17.84 -7.32
CA ASP A 53 -2.61 18.31 -7.19
C ASP A 53 -3.64 17.27 -7.65
N SER A 54 -3.28 16.45 -8.64
CA SER A 54 -4.10 15.31 -9.07
C SER A 54 -4.25 14.30 -7.92
N ILE A 55 -3.18 14.00 -7.18
CA ILE A 55 -3.21 13.12 -5.99
C ILE A 55 -4.11 13.71 -4.90
N ARG A 56 -3.98 15.01 -4.62
CA ARG A 56 -4.84 15.70 -3.64
C ARG A 56 -6.30 15.68 -4.05
N MET A 57 -6.58 15.94 -5.33
CA MET A 57 -7.93 15.96 -5.88
C MET A 57 -8.58 14.57 -5.80
N THR A 58 -7.90 13.52 -6.25
CA THR A 58 -8.43 12.14 -6.23
C THR A 58 -8.59 11.63 -4.81
N THR A 59 -7.70 11.99 -3.89
CA THR A 59 -7.80 11.65 -2.47
C THR A 59 -9.01 12.32 -1.82
N ARG A 60 -9.23 13.63 -2.04
CA ARG A 60 -10.43 14.33 -1.55
C ARG A 60 -11.72 13.79 -2.13
N LEU A 61 -11.71 13.41 -3.42
CA LEU A 61 -12.85 12.75 -4.04
C LEU A 61 -13.13 11.40 -3.36
N THR A 62 -12.09 10.63 -3.08
CA THR A 62 -12.19 9.35 -2.38
C THR A 62 -12.76 9.53 -0.98
N ASP A 63 -12.29 10.55 -0.25
CA ASP A 63 -12.80 10.92 1.08
C ASP A 63 -14.31 11.18 1.07
N ALA A 64 -14.79 11.96 0.10
CA ALA A 64 -16.20 12.32 -0.03
C ALA A 64 -17.13 11.16 -0.44
N LEU A 65 -16.60 10.04 -0.95
CA LEU A 65 -17.40 8.91 -1.44
C LEU A 65 -17.65 7.87 -0.35
N PRO A 66 -18.89 7.63 0.11
CA PRO A 66 -19.17 6.77 1.26
C PRO A 66 -18.95 5.27 1.02
N ASN A 67 -18.83 4.85 -0.25
CA ASN A 67 -18.61 3.45 -0.64
C ASN A 67 -17.13 3.14 -0.95
N LEU A 68 -16.22 4.09 -0.69
CA LEU A 68 -14.78 3.87 -0.75
C LEU A 68 -14.23 3.93 0.67
N ASP A 69 -13.62 2.85 1.11
CA ASP A 69 -13.16 2.63 2.48
C ASP A 69 -11.71 3.10 2.69
N PHE A 70 -10.88 3.07 1.65
CA PHE A 70 -9.48 3.53 1.70
C PHE A 70 -9.08 4.30 0.44
N ALA A 71 -8.01 5.08 0.56
CA ALA A 71 -7.42 5.82 -0.55
C ALA A 71 -6.03 5.27 -0.93
N MET A 72 -5.78 5.16 -2.23
CA MET A 72 -4.45 5.11 -2.83
C MET A 72 -4.18 6.41 -3.61
N SER A 73 -2.92 6.67 -3.94
CA SER A 73 -2.44 7.93 -4.54
C SER A 73 -3.19 8.33 -5.82
N MET A 74 -3.65 7.37 -6.64
CA MET A 74 -4.32 7.62 -7.92
C MET A 74 -3.57 8.63 -8.82
N GLY A 75 -2.25 8.66 -8.73
CA GLY A 75 -1.43 9.63 -9.43
C GLY A 75 0.02 9.52 -9.03
N THR A 76 0.89 10.03 -9.90
CA THR A 76 2.29 10.31 -9.57
C THR A 76 2.56 11.79 -9.81
N ALA A 77 3.56 12.32 -9.12
CA ALA A 77 4.00 13.72 -9.24
C ALA A 77 5.37 13.78 -9.93
N PRO A 78 5.45 13.71 -11.27
CA PRO A 78 6.71 13.70 -12.02
C PRO A 78 7.49 15.03 -11.93
N GLU A 79 6.85 16.09 -11.46
CA GLU A 79 7.48 17.39 -11.16
C GLU A 79 8.33 17.39 -9.89
N ILE A 80 8.19 16.35 -9.05
CA ILE A 80 8.98 16.16 -7.82
C ILE A 80 10.17 15.25 -8.12
N ALA A 81 11.31 15.53 -7.47
CA ALA A 81 12.49 14.67 -7.58
C ALA A 81 12.13 13.21 -7.22
N PRO A 82 12.51 12.21 -8.03
CA PRO A 82 12.10 10.82 -7.83
C PRO A 82 12.40 10.27 -6.43
N GLU A 83 13.50 10.71 -5.81
CA GLU A 83 13.94 10.26 -4.49
C GLU A 83 13.07 10.76 -3.34
N LEU A 84 12.21 11.76 -3.60
CA LEU A 84 11.31 12.39 -2.63
C LEU A 84 9.83 12.19 -2.99
N ALA A 85 9.54 11.65 -4.17
CA ALA A 85 8.19 11.59 -4.73
C ALA A 85 7.22 10.84 -3.79
N ASP A 86 7.60 9.67 -3.29
CA ASP A 86 6.76 8.83 -2.42
C ASP A 86 6.38 9.55 -1.12
N GLN A 87 7.32 10.25 -0.49
CA GLN A 87 7.07 11.04 0.71
C GLN A 87 6.07 12.17 0.44
N HIS A 88 6.21 12.85 -0.69
CA HIS A 88 5.28 13.91 -1.10
C HIS A 88 3.89 13.36 -1.44
N HIS A 89 3.80 12.21 -2.11
CA HIS A 89 2.53 11.57 -2.42
C HIS A 89 1.82 11.18 -1.13
N PHE A 90 2.52 10.53 -0.20
CA PHE A 90 1.97 10.15 1.10
C PHE A 90 1.50 11.36 1.90
N ALA A 91 2.32 12.41 2.02
CA ALA A 91 1.94 13.64 2.71
C ALA A 91 0.70 14.30 2.08
N ALA A 92 0.63 14.35 0.75
CA ALA A 92 -0.54 14.89 0.05
C ALA A 92 -1.81 14.09 0.36
N MET A 93 -1.71 12.77 0.51
CA MET A 93 -2.85 11.93 0.89
C MET A 93 -3.27 12.16 2.34
N VAL A 94 -2.32 12.16 3.29
CA VAL A 94 -2.56 12.42 4.73
C VAL A 94 -3.30 13.75 4.94
N GLU A 95 -2.91 14.78 4.19
CA GLU A 95 -3.53 16.11 4.26
C GLU A 95 -4.92 16.18 3.61
N SER A 96 -5.30 15.18 2.81
CA SER A 96 -6.48 15.23 1.93
C SER A 96 -7.60 14.26 2.30
N THR A 97 -7.39 13.35 3.25
CA THR A 97 -8.43 12.42 3.74
C THR A 97 -8.25 12.10 5.22
N THR A 98 -9.32 11.67 5.89
CA THR A 98 -9.22 10.96 7.16
C THR A 98 -9.21 9.45 6.98
N LYS A 99 -9.67 8.92 5.84
CA LYS A 99 -9.75 7.47 5.59
C LYS A 99 -8.38 6.78 5.65
N PRO A 100 -8.35 5.46 5.89
CA PRO A 100 -7.15 4.66 5.73
C PRO A 100 -6.43 4.90 4.40
N ILE A 101 -5.10 4.91 4.45
CA ILE A 101 -4.22 5.13 3.29
C ILE A 101 -3.51 3.84 2.94
N MET A 102 -3.58 3.42 1.67
CA MET A 102 -2.73 2.38 1.13
C MET A 102 -1.70 3.03 0.20
N PHE A 103 -0.43 3.01 0.61
CA PHE A 103 0.65 3.71 -0.09
C PHE A 103 1.59 2.73 -0.79
N THR A 104 2.28 3.22 -1.81
CA THR A 104 3.38 2.53 -2.48
C THR A 104 4.68 3.24 -2.18
N VAL A 105 5.80 2.53 -2.30
CA VAL A 105 7.11 3.11 -2.05
C VAL A 105 8.18 2.37 -2.84
N GLN A 106 9.15 3.10 -3.36
CA GLN A 106 10.18 2.59 -4.27
C GLN A 106 11.58 2.55 -3.64
N SER A 107 11.73 2.96 -2.38
CA SER A 107 13.00 2.87 -1.68
C SER A 107 12.86 2.61 -0.19
N GLU A 108 13.90 2.00 0.39
CA GLU A 108 14.00 1.80 1.84
C GLU A 108 13.93 3.13 2.59
N ARG A 109 14.61 4.15 2.07
CA ARG A 109 14.65 5.48 2.70
C ARG A 109 13.27 6.11 2.76
N ALA A 110 12.53 6.08 1.65
CA ALA A 110 11.17 6.61 1.62
C ALA A 110 10.24 5.80 2.55
N ALA A 111 10.41 4.48 2.65
CA ALA A 111 9.62 3.66 3.57
C ALA A 111 9.87 4.04 5.04
N GLN A 112 11.14 4.33 5.40
CA GLN A 112 11.52 4.80 6.73
C GLN A 112 10.94 6.18 7.01
N ASP A 113 11.02 7.10 6.05
CA ASP A 113 10.47 8.45 6.17
C ASP A 113 8.94 8.41 6.33
N ILE A 114 8.23 7.59 5.53
CA ILE A 114 6.77 7.41 5.64
C ILE A 114 6.40 6.79 7.00
N ALA A 115 7.14 5.79 7.48
CA ALA A 115 6.91 5.24 8.82
C ALA A 115 7.08 6.29 9.93
N ALA A 116 8.06 7.19 9.79
CA ALA A 116 8.23 8.32 10.70
C ALA A 116 7.07 9.34 10.59
N MET A 117 6.57 9.59 9.37
CA MET A 117 5.39 10.44 9.16
C MET A 117 4.14 9.84 9.82
N CYS A 118 3.92 8.53 9.69
CA CYS A 118 2.83 7.82 10.37
C CYS A 118 2.89 8.02 11.89
N GLY A 119 4.08 7.82 12.48
CA GLY A 119 4.29 8.07 13.91
C GLY A 119 4.02 9.54 14.29
N ALA A 120 4.49 10.49 13.48
CA ALA A 120 4.25 11.91 13.74
C ALA A 120 2.75 12.29 13.71
N VAL A 121 1.97 11.68 12.82
CA VAL A 121 0.52 11.89 12.72
C VAL A 121 -0.20 11.32 13.94
N CYS A 122 0.21 10.15 14.44
CA CYS A 122 -0.39 9.51 15.61
C CYS A 122 0.17 10.03 16.95
N GLY A 123 1.19 10.89 16.92
CA GLY A 123 1.91 11.40 18.09
C GLY A 123 3.25 10.68 18.34
N ASP A 124 3.27 9.36 18.21
CA ASP A 124 4.50 8.56 18.18
C ASP A 124 4.31 7.22 17.43
N ALA A 125 5.40 6.46 17.31
CA ALA A 125 5.40 5.18 16.61
C ALA A 125 4.61 4.07 17.32
N ASP A 126 4.48 4.11 18.65
CA ASP A 126 3.74 3.10 19.40
C ASP A 126 2.24 3.34 19.28
N ALA A 127 1.80 4.60 19.36
CA ALA A 127 0.43 5.01 19.07
C ALA A 127 -0.01 4.60 17.66
N PHE A 128 0.86 4.76 16.66
CA PHE A 128 0.59 4.28 15.31
C PHE A 128 0.43 2.76 15.25
N ARG A 129 1.30 1.98 15.92
CA ARG A 129 1.20 0.50 15.94
C ARG A 129 -0.10 0.00 16.57
N GLU A 130 -0.62 0.71 17.56
CA GLU A 130 -1.90 0.39 18.19
C GLU A 130 -3.10 0.73 17.31
N ARG A 131 -3.01 1.80 16.51
CA ARG A 131 -4.10 2.33 15.68
C ARG A 131 -3.60 2.69 14.27
N PRO A 132 -3.18 1.70 13.45
CA PRO A 132 -2.55 1.98 12.17
C PRO A 132 -3.59 2.51 11.17
N PHE A 133 -3.34 3.68 10.60
CA PHE A 133 -4.16 4.25 9.52
C PHE A 133 -3.57 4.06 8.12
N ALA A 134 -2.35 3.53 8.04
CA ALA A 134 -1.62 3.36 6.80
C ALA A 134 -1.25 1.89 6.56
N MET A 135 -1.27 1.47 5.31
CA MET A 135 -0.89 0.14 4.85
C MET A 135 0.04 0.25 3.64
N LEU A 136 1.01 -0.64 3.55
CA LEU A 136 1.88 -0.76 2.39
C LEU A 136 1.20 -1.61 1.31
N TYR A 137 1.16 -1.13 0.07
CA TYR A 137 0.98 -1.98 -1.11
C TYR A 137 2.34 -2.25 -1.75
N ALA A 138 2.74 -3.52 -1.75
CA ALA A 138 3.98 -3.97 -2.38
C ALA A 138 3.72 -5.23 -3.19
N MET A 139 4.64 -5.54 -4.10
CA MET A 139 4.51 -6.70 -4.97
C MET A 139 5.86 -7.35 -5.26
N PRO A 140 5.86 -8.68 -5.50
CA PRO A 140 6.93 -9.32 -6.22
C PRO A 140 6.85 -8.98 -7.71
N THR A 141 7.98 -9.12 -8.40
CA THR A 141 8.03 -9.08 -9.85
C THR A 141 7.84 -10.49 -10.39
N ALA A 142 6.70 -10.73 -11.02
CA ALA A 142 6.45 -12.03 -11.65
C ALA A 142 7.36 -12.24 -12.86
N PRO A 143 7.90 -13.47 -13.08
CA PRO A 143 7.76 -14.65 -12.22
C PRO A 143 8.84 -14.77 -11.13
N LEU A 144 8.40 -15.08 -9.91
CA LEU A 144 9.18 -15.60 -8.78
C LEU A 144 10.38 -14.72 -8.37
N TYR A 145 10.28 -13.40 -8.50
CA TYR A 145 11.37 -12.48 -8.14
C TYR A 145 10.90 -11.43 -7.14
N HIS A 146 11.70 -11.20 -6.10
CA HIS A 146 11.49 -10.08 -5.18
C HIS A 146 12.61 -9.06 -5.43
N THR A 147 12.25 -7.82 -5.74
CA THR A 147 13.23 -6.75 -5.92
C THR A 147 13.77 -6.30 -4.57
N ALA A 148 14.96 -5.69 -4.58
CA ALA A 148 15.57 -5.18 -3.34
C ALA A 148 14.68 -4.09 -2.72
N GLU A 149 14.06 -3.26 -3.55
CA GLU A 149 13.18 -2.16 -3.16
C GLU A 149 11.93 -2.69 -2.46
N ALA A 150 11.25 -3.67 -3.07
CA ALA A 150 10.02 -4.26 -2.51
C ALA A 150 10.29 -5.00 -1.19
N LEU A 151 11.40 -5.72 -1.10
CA LEU A 151 11.78 -6.38 0.15
C LEU A 151 12.16 -5.39 1.24
N SER A 152 12.94 -4.36 0.91
CA SER A 152 13.36 -3.37 1.90
C SER A 152 12.16 -2.61 2.46
N ALA A 153 11.21 -2.21 1.60
CA ALA A 153 9.95 -1.62 2.03
C ALA A 153 9.13 -2.54 2.93
N LEU A 154 9.01 -3.83 2.57
CA LEU A 154 8.30 -4.83 3.35
C LEU A 154 8.90 -5.02 4.76
N LEU A 155 10.23 -5.07 4.86
CA LEU A 155 10.93 -5.27 6.13
C LEU A 155 10.85 -4.02 7.03
N VAL A 156 11.00 -2.82 6.45
CA VAL A 156 10.81 -1.55 7.16
C VAL A 156 9.39 -1.44 7.70
N CYS A 157 8.39 -1.77 6.89
CA CYS A 157 6.98 -1.75 7.30
C CYS A 157 6.70 -2.77 8.40
N ALA A 158 7.29 -3.97 8.32
CA ALA A 158 7.19 -4.96 9.38
C ALA A 158 7.68 -4.40 10.72
N ASP A 159 8.86 -3.77 10.75
CA ASP A 159 9.43 -3.17 11.98
C ASP A 159 8.62 -1.98 12.51
N ALA A 160 8.04 -1.20 11.60
CA ALA A 160 7.13 -0.11 11.95
C ALA A 160 5.75 -0.60 12.42
N GLY A 161 5.40 -1.87 12.17
CA GLY A 161 4.06 -2.41 12.42
C GLY A 161 3.01 -1.94 11.40
N ILE A 162 3.45 -1.47 10.23
CA ILE A 162 2.60 -1.10 9.10
C ILE A 162 2.13 -2.40 8.41
N PRO A 163 0.82 -2.66 8.30
CA PRO A 163 0.28 -3.80 7.57
C PRO A 163 0.67 -3.76 6.09
N ALA A 164 1.05 -4.90 5.52
CA ALA A 164 1.51 -4.99 4.14
C ALA A 164 0.58 -5.85 3.27
N VAL A 165 -0.05 -5.25 2.26
CA VAL A 165 -0.71 -5.96 1.18
C VAL A 165 0.34 -6.35 0.14
N TYR A 166 0.79 -7.61 0.17
CA TYR A 166 1.80 -8.13 -0.76
C TYR A 166 1.13 -8.95 -1.87
N SER A 167 0.86 -8.31 -3.01
CA SER A 167 0.04 -8.90 -4.08
C SER A 167 0.86 -9.28 -5.30
N SER A 168 0.67 -10.50 -5.81
CA SER A 168 1.27 -10.97 -7.06
C SER A 168 0.37 -10.70 -8.26
N ALA A 169 0.96 -10.37 -9.41
CA ALA A 169 0.23 -10.04 -10.64
C ALA A 169 0.82 -10.73 -11.89
N PRO A 170 0.83 -12.08 -11.96
CA PRO A 170 1.34 -12.78 -13.14
C PRO A 170 0.37 -12.62 -14.31
N GLN A 171 0.91 -12.34 -15.49
CA GLN A 171 0.14 -12.25 -16.72
C GLN A 171 0.17 -13.59 -17.44
N TYR A 172 -1.00 -14.17 -17.69
CA TYR A 172 -1.15 -15.48 -18.33
C TYR A 172 -0.42 -15.52 -19.69
N GLY A 173 0.57 -16.40 -19.81
CA GLY A 173 1.36 -16.59 -21.02
C GLY A 173 2.49 -15.58 -21.24
N ALA A 174 2.70 -14.63 -20.31
CA ALA A 174 3.79 -13.68 -20.34
C ALA A 174 4.69 -13.85 -19.11
N THR A 175 4.31 -13.27 -17.98
CA THR A 175 5.04 -13.40 -16.69
C THR A 175 4.53 -14.54 -15.83
N GLY A 176 3.52 -15.28 -16.28
CA GLY A 176 3.08 -16.54 -15.70
C GLY A 176 2.71 -17.57 -16.76
N PRO A 177 2.53 -18.85 -16.39
CA PRO A 177 2.04 -19.88 -17.29
C PRO A 177 0.71 -19.50 -17.96
N ILE A 178 0.51 -19.92 -19.22
CA ILE A 178 -0.75 -19.65 -19.95
C ILE A 178 -1.98 -20.31 -19.32
N THR A 179 -1.77 -21.35 -18.51
CA THR A 179 -2.85 -22.04 -17.79
C THR A 179 -3.20 -21.29 -16.50
N ILE A 180 -4.50 -21.20 -16.20
CA ILE A 180 -5.01 -20.57 -14.97
C ILE A 180 -4.38 -21.24 -13.74
N ALA A 181 -4.36 -22.57 -13.70
CA ALA A 181 -3.78 -23.31 -12.58
C ALA A 181 -2.28 -23.04 -12.40
N GLY A 182 -1.52 -22.96 -13.49
CA GLY A 182 -0.08 -22.68 -13.41
C GLY A 182 0.21 -21.28 -12.90
N SER A 183 -0.53 -20.27 -13.38
CA SER A 183 -0.38 -18.90 -12.90
C SER A 183 -0.88 -18.70 -11.48
N LEU A 184 -1.92 -19.42 -11.04
CA LEU A 184 -2.34 -19.43 -9.65
C LEU A 184 -1.26 -20.00 -8.72
N VAL A 185 -0.57 -21.06 -9.14
CA VAL A 185 0.56 -21.63 -8.39
C VAL A 185 1.70 -20.62 -8.25
N VAL A 186 2.04 -19.91 -9.33
CA VAL A 186 3.07 -18.85 -9.30
C VAL A 186 2.66 -17.72 -8.37
N ALA A 187 1.43 -17.19 -8.52
CA ALA A 187 0.93 -16.11 -7.67
C ALA A 187 0.96 -16.48 -6.18
N ASN A 188 0.47 -17.69 -5.86
CA ASN A 188 0.45 -18.17 -4.49
C ASN A 188 1.87 -18.40 -3.93
N ALA A 189 2.80 -18.90 -4.75
CA ALA A 189 4.20 -19.05 -4.34
C ALA A 189 4.84 -17.71 -4.00
N GLU A 190 4.64 -16.69 -4.84
CA GLU A 190 5.15 -15.34 -4.66
C GLU A 190 4.59 -14.63 -3.42
N MET A 191 3.29 -14.76 -3.17
CA MET A 191 2.65 -14.18 -1.99
C MET A 191 3.12 -14.88 -0.71
N LEU A 192 3.17 -16.21 -0.71
CA LEU A 192 3.61 -17.00 0.44
C LEU A 192 5.08 -16.81 0.75
N SER A 193 5.95 -16.65 -0.26
CA SER A 193 7.37 -16.36 -0.02
C SER A 193 7.55 -14.98 0.62
N GLY A 194 6.81 -13.96 0.17
CA GLY A 194 6.78 -12.65 0.82
C GLY A 194 6.35 -12.72 2.28
N LEU A 195 5.27 -13.47 2.57
CA LEU A 195 4.79 -13.71 3.94
C LEU A 195 5.87 -14.38 4.79
N VAL A 196 6.52 -15.43 4.26
CA VAL A 196 7.57 -16.16 4.99
C VAL A 196 8.75 -15.25 5.29
N ILE A 197 9.22 -14.47 4.32
CA ILE A 197 10.33 -13.52 4.51
C ILE A 197 10.00 -12.53 5.63
N GLN A 198 8.82 -11.91 5.57
CA GLN A 198 8.40 -10.93 6.58
C GLN A 198 8.31 -11.58 7.98
N GLN A 199 7.67 -12.75 8.08
CA GLN A 199 7.48 -13.42 9.38
C GLN A 199 8.77 -14.00 9.96
N LEU A 200 9.78 -14.30 9.12
CA LEU A 200 11.11 -14.67 9.56
C LEU A 200 11.88 -13.47 10.12
N HIS A 201 11.69 -12.29 9.53
CA HIS A 201 12.28 -11.05 10.02
C HIS A 201 11.63 -10.59 11.32
N ARG A 202 10.29 -10.55 11.34
CA ARG A 202 9.51 -10.10 12.50
C ARG A 202 8.24 -10.95 12.68
N PRO A 203 8.29 -12.01 13.51
CA PRO A 203 7.12 -12.81 13.82
C PRO A 203 5.98 -11.96 14.39
N GLY A 204 4.77 -12.12 13.85
CA GLY A 204 3.60 -11.35 14.29
C GLY A 204 3.40 -10.03 13.55
N ALA A 205 4.30 -9.65 12.62
CA ALA A 205 4.06 -8.49 11.76
C ALA A 205 2.77 -8.67 10.94
N PRO A 206 1.95 -7.62 10.78
CA PRO A 206 0.72 -7.68 9.99
C PRO A 206 1.01 -7.84 8.49
N PHE A 207 0.38 -8.81 7.83
CA PHE A 207 0.49 -9.13 6.40
C PHE A 207 -0.89 -9.40 5.80
#